data_AF-A0A4S4EQ89-F1
#
_entry.id   AF-A0A4S4EQ89-F1
#
_cell.length_a   1.000
_cell.length_b   1.000
_cell.length_c   1.000
_cell.angle_alpha   90.00
_cell.angle_beta   90.00
_cell.angle_gamma   90.00
#
_symmetry.space_group_name_H-M   'P 1'
#
loop_
_entity.id
_entity.type
_entity.pdbx_description
1 polymer ?
#
loop_
_entity_poly.entity_id
_entity_poly.type
_entity_poly.pdbx_seq_one_letter_code
_entity_poly.pdbx_strand_id
1 'polypeptide(L)'
;MRFFTPGNSNNWYITIWYKKIASGTIVWVANRDNPFPNSSGVLKLIDPGILILLNSTNNIVWSTNTSRSTRNPVARLLDSGNLIIQDPNDHNPENFLWQSFDYPCDTLLPGMKVGKNLVIGREWHMSSWKSKDDPAHGDYT
;
A
#
# COMPACT_ATOMS: atom_id res chain seq x y z
N MET A 1 -8.41 -6.01 -1.51
CA MET A 1 -7.67 -5.49 -0.32
C MET A 1 -8.34 -6.02 0.94
N ARG A 2 -7.58 -6.37 1.99
CA ARG A 2 -8.12 -6.79 3.30
C ARG A 2 -7.12 -6.54 4.42
N PHE A 3 -7.62 -6.49 5.65
CA PHE A 3 -6.80 -6.73 6.84
C PHE A 3 -6.39 -8.20 6.90
N PHE A 4 -5.13 -8.49 7.24
CA PHE A 4 -4.57 -9.83 7.22
C PHE A 4 -3.46 -10.01 8.26
N THR A 5 -3.35 -11.24 8.75
CA THR A 5 -2.28 -11.73 9.61
C THR A 5 -1.59 -12.93 8.93
N PRO A 6 -0.27 -12.85 8.65
CA PRO A 6 0.50 -13.96 8.09
C PRO A 6 0.79 -15.06 9.12
N GLY A 7 0.54 -16.31 8.72
CA GLY A 7 0.92 -17.50 9.50
C GLY A 7 0.43 -17.46 10.96
N ASN A 8 1.37 -17.63 11.89
CA ASN A 8 1.12 -17.60 13.33
C ASN A 8 1.45 -16.24 13.98
N SER A 9 1.58 -15.18 13.18
CA SER A 9 1.85 -13.84 13.71
C SER A 9 0.63 -13.30 14.47
N ASN A 10 0.86 -12.38 15.41
CA ASN A 10 -0.21 -11.55 16.00
C ASN A 10 -0.27 -10.16 15.37
N ASN A 11 0.53 -9.93 14.33
CA ASN A 11 0.63 -8.65 13.65
C ASN A 11 -0.41 -8.53 12.55
N TRP A 12 -1.05 -7.36 12.50
CA TRP A 12 -2.05 -7.02 11.50
C TRP A 12 -1.50 -6.06 10.45
N TYR A 13 -1.89 -6.34 9.20
CA TYR A 13 -1.46 -5.59 8.03
C TYR A 13 -2.63 -5.30 7.09
N ILE A 14 -2.53 -4.20 6.35
CA ILE A 14 -3.37 -3.95 5.16
C ILE A 14 -2.68 -4.54 3.94
N THR A 15 -3.40 -5.40 3.22
CA THR A 15 -2.84 -6.16 2.09
C THR A 15 -3.69 -6.07 0.83
N ILE A 16 -3.04 -6.14 -0.32
CA ILE A 16 -3.65 -6.46 -1.62
C ILE A 16 -3.25 -7.89 -1.97
N TRP A 17 -4.20 -8.68 -2.47
CA TRP A 17 -4.01 -10.11 -2.72
C TRP A 17 -4.87 -10.58 -3.90
N TYR A 18 -4.49 -11.70 -4.51
CA TYR A 18 -5.23 -12.29 -5.63
C TYR A 18 -6.53 -12.99 -5.17
N LYS A 19 -7.67 -12.33 -5.37
CA LYS A 19 -8.99 -12.81 -4.91
C LYS A 19 -9.35 -14.25 -5.34
N LYS A 20 -8.95 -14.66 -6.55
CA LYS A 20 -9.33 -15.95 -7.15
C LYS A 20 -8.33 -17.08 -6.88
N ILE A 21 -7.21 -16.81 -6.22
CA ILE A 21 -6.19 -17.83 -5.90
C ILE A 21 -6.41 -18.27 -4.45
N ALA A 22 -6.67 -19.57 -4.26
CA ALA A 22 -7.03 -20.13 -2.96
C ALA A 22 -5.95 -19.96 -1.87
N SER A 23 -4.67 -19.93 -2.27
CA SER A 23 -3.55 -19.70 -1.35
C SER A 23 -3.53 -18.30 -0.74
N GLY A 24 -4.34 -17.36 -1.24
CA GLY A 24 -4.40 -16.01 -0.70
C GLY A 24 -3.13 -15.19 -0.98
N THR A 25 -2.47 -15.42 -2.11
CA THR A 25 -1.20 -14.77 -2.48
C THR A 25 -1.28 -13.25 -2.36
N ILE A 26 -0.47 -12.71 -1.45
CA ILE A 26 -0.34 -11.27 -1.19
C ILE A 26 0.66 -10.69 -2.18
N VAL A 27 0.35 -9.50 -2.68
CA VAL A 27 1.15 -8.81 -3.71
C VAL A 27 1.60 -7.41 -3.27
N TRP A 28 1.02 -6.90 -2.18
CA TRP A 28 1.37 -5.60 -1.63
C TRP A 28 0.92 -5.49 -0.16
N VAL A 29 1.73 -4.83 0.67
CA VAL A 29 1.49 -4.64 2.11
C VAL A 29 1.76 -3.18 2.48
N ALA A 30 0.77 -2.48 3.04
CA ALA A 30 0.90 -1.05 3.35
C ALA A 30 1.89 -0.80 4.49
N ASN A 31 1.58 -1.33 5.67
CA ASN A 31 2.27 -1.09 6.93
C ASN A 31 3.29 -2.19 7.23
N ARG A 32 4.07 -2.61 6.22
CA ARG A 32 4.93 -3.81 6.30
C ARG A 32 5.97 -3.75 7.43
N ASP A 33 6.48 -2.56 7.75
CA ASP A 33 7.46 -2.35 8.83
C ASP A 33 6.84 -1.85 10.14
N ASN A 34 5.56 -1.47 10.11
CA ASN A 34 4.84 -0.93 11.27
C ASN A 34 3.52 -1.70 11.49
N PRO A 35 3.59 -2.98 11.87
CA PRO A 35 2.42 -3.75 12.24
C PRO A 35 1.75 -3.22 13.52
N PHE A 36 0.51 -3.65 13.75
CA PHE A 36 -0.17 -3.44 15.02
C PHE A 36 -0.74 -4.77 15.56
N PRO A 37 -0.77 -4.99 16.89
CA PRO A 37 -1.05 -6.31 17.47
C PRO A 37 -2.54 -6.65 17.65
N ASN A 38 -3.46 -5.74 17.31
CA ASN A 38 -4.89 -5.84 17.65
C ASN A 38 -5.72 -5.94 16.36
N SER A 39 -6.83 -6.70 16.38
CA SER A 39 -7.71 -6.86 15.21
C SER A 39 -8.59 -5.65 14.86
N SER A 40 -8.36 -4.48 15.49
CA SER A 40 -9.21 -3.30 15.40
C SER A 40 -8.49 -2.13 14.72
N GLY A 41 -8.15 -2.31 13.45
CA GLY A 41 -7.57 -1.26 12.61
C GLY A 41 -8.63 -0.54 11.77
N VAL A 42 -8.43 0.75 11.52
CA VAL A 42 -9.31 1.55 10.65
C VAL A 42 -8.48 2.18 9.55
N LEU A 43 -8.81 1.86 8.30
CA LEU A 43 -8.27 2.53 7.12
C LEU A 43 -9.21 3.67 6.73
N LYS A 44 -8.72 4.91 6.74
CA LYS A 44 -9.53 6.10 6.52
C LYS A 44 -8.86 7.03 5.51
N LEU A 45 -9.62 7.50 4.53
CA LEU A 45 -9.21 8.62 3.69
C LEU A 45 -9.63 9.91 4.40
N ILE A 46 -8.67 10.80 4.62
CA ILE A 46 -8.91 12.10 5.25
C ILE A 46 -8.55 13.22 4.29
N ASP A 47 -9.17 14.38 4.49
CA ASP A 47 -8.78 15.58 3.78
C ASP A 47 -7.36 16.00 4.21
N PRO A 48 -6.51 16.45 3.26
CA PRO A 48 -6.85 16.77 1.88
C PRO A 48 -6.40 15.70 0.86
N GLY A 49 -6.62 14.41 1.16
CA GLY A 49 -6.27 13.29 0.27
C GLY A 49 -5.21 12.35 0.82
N ILE A 50 -5.16 12.19 2.14
CA ILE A 50 -4.21 11.30 2.81
C ILE A 50 -4.96 10.04 3.26
N LEU A 51 -4.48 8.87 2.85
CA LEU A 51 -4.98 7.60 3.37
C LEU A 51 -4.17 7.25 4.61
N ILE A 52 -4.85 7.15 5.75
CA ILE A 52 -4.26 6.83 7.05
C ILE A 52 -4.76 5.49 7.55
N LEU A 53 -3.88 4.77 8.26
CA LEU A 53 -4.20 3.58 9.01
C LEU A 53 -4.08 3.90 10.49
N LEU A 54 -5.20 3.74 11.20
CA LEU A 54 -5.30 3.91 12.65
C LEU A 54 -5.34 2.56 13.34
N ASN A 55 -4.66 2.44 14.47
CA ASN A 55 -4.81 1.30 15.37
C ASN A 55 -6.02 1.49 16.33
N SER A 56 -6.19 0.55 17.26
CA SER A 56 -7.29 0.56 18.24
C SER A 56 -7.27 1.74 19.22
N THR A 57 -6.12 2.43 19.36
CA THR A 57 -5.96 3.60 20.22
C THR A 57 -5.98 4.92 19.43
N ASN A 58 -6.43 4.89 18.17
CA ASN A 58 -6.44 6.03 17.24
C ASN A 58 -5.05 6.63 16.93
N ASN A 59 -3.98 5.86 17.11
CA ASN A 59 -2.65 6.26 16.66
C ASN A 59 -2.48 5.92 15.18
N ILE A 60 -1.88 6.85 14.42
CA ILE A 60 -1.52 6.63 13.02
C ILE A 60 -0.32 5.70 12.97
N VAL A 61 -0.50 4.51 12.40
CA VAL A 61 0.59 3.52 12.22
C VAL A 61 1.18 3.55 10.82
N TRP A 62 0.42 4.05 9.85
CA TRP A 62 0.86 4.21 8.47
C TRP A 62 0.04 5.30 7.78
N SER A 63 0.66 6.03 6.86
CA SER A 63 -0.02 7.01 6.01
C SER A 63 0.65 7.11 4.65
N THR A 64 -0.12 7.56 3.66
CA THR A 64 0.42 7.89 2.34
C THR A 64 1.17 9.21 2.38
N ASN A 65 2.34 9.27 1.71
CA ASN A 65 3.02 10.53 1.46
C ASN A 65 2.48 11.15 0.16
N THR A 66 1.52 12.08 0.29
CA THR A 66 0.91 12.81 -0.83
C THR A 66 1.53 14.19 -0.94
N SER A 67 2.05 14.55 -2.12
CA SER A 67 2.64 15.88 -2.37
C SER A 67 1.61 16.95 -2.72
N ARG A 68 0.41 16.54 -3.12
CA ARG A 68 -0.68 17.41 -3.55
C ARG A 68 -1.92 17.15 -2.72
N SER A 69 -2.74 18.18 -2.60
CA SER A 69 -3.99 18.18 -1.84
C SER A 69 -5.19 18.35 -2.78
N THR A 70 -6.29 17.66 -2.50
CA THR A 70 -7.59 17.90 -3.15
C THR A 70 -8.70 18.02 -2.10
N ARG A 71 -9.78 18.71 -2.46
CA ARG A 71 -10.99 18.87 -1.63
C ARG A 71 -11.92 17.68 -1.69
N ASN A 72 -11.82 16.84 -2.72
CA ASN A 72 -12.72 15.71 -2.93
C ASN A 72 -11.93 14.42 -3.23
N PRO A 73 -11.04 13.96 -2.33
CA PRO A 73 -10.20 12.82 -2.63
C PRO A 73 -11.02 11.54 -2.72
N VAL A 74 -10.65 10.66 -3.66
CA VAL A 74 -11.21 9.31 -3.77
C VAL A 74 -10.07 8.29 -3.75
N ALA A 75 -10.19 7.30 -2.89
CA ALA A 75 -9.33 6.11 -2.89
C ALA A 75 -10.00 5.00 -3.71
N ARG A 76 -9.26 4.38 -4.64
CA ARG A 76 -9.77 3.32 -5.51
C ARG A 76 -8.73 2.23 -5.72
N LEU A 77 -9.14 0.97 -5.62
CA LEU A 77 -8.34 -0.16 -6.08
C LEU A 77 -8.70 -0.43 -7.54
N LEU A 78 -7.75 -0.23 -8.45
CA LEU A 78 -7.91 -0.52 -9.87
C LEU A 78 -7.83 -2.03 -10.16
N ASP A 79 -8.34 -2.44 -11.32
CA ASP A 79 -8.28 -3.84 -11.78
C ASP A 79 -6.85 -4.34 -11.99
N SER A 80 -5.88 -3.44 -12.21
CA SER A 80 -4.45 -3.75 -12.25
C SER A 80 -3.87 -4.15 -10.89
N GLY A 81 -4.62 -3.93 -9.80
CA GLY A 81 -4.13 -4.07 -8.42
C GLY A 81 -3.50 -2.80 -7.86
N ASN A 82 -3.45 -1.71 -8.64
CA ASN A 82 -2.94 -0.42 -8.16
C ASN A 82 -3.98 0.27 -7.25
N LEU A 83 -3.63 0.48 -5.99
CA LEU A 83 -4.42 1.31 -5.08
C LEU A 83 -4.01 2.77 -5.29
N ILE A 84 -4.95 3.60 -5.72
CA ILE A 84 -4.71 5.00 -6.03
C ILE A 84 -5.50 5.94 -5.13
N ILE A 85 -5.00 7.16 -4.98
CA ILE A 85 -5.74 8.33 -4.50
C ILE A 85 -5.78 9.35 -5.63
N GLN A 86 -6.96 9.84 -5.98
CA GLN A 86 -7.14 10.78 -7.09
C GLN A 86 -8.17 11.86 -6.74
N ASP A 87 -8.09 12.99 -7.45
CA ASP A 87 -9.20 13.95 -7.56
C ASP A 87 -10.11 13.49 -8.71
N PRO A 88 -11.40 13.21 -8.46
CA PRO A 88 -12.31 12.76 -9.51
C PRO A 88 -12.57 13.82 -10.60
N ASN A 89 -12.25 15.09 -10.34
CA ASN A 89 -12.35 16.17 -11.32
C ASN A 89 -11.07 16.34 -12.16
N ASP A 90 -10.00 15.64 -11.82
CA ASP A 90 -8.77 15.62 -12.61
C ASP A 90 -8.86 14.48 -13.64
N HIS A 91 -9.04 14.86 -14.90
CA HIS A 91 -9.18 13.91 -16.00
C HIS A 91 -7.84 13.43 -16.57
N ASN A 92 -6.70 13.88 -16.04
CA ASN A 92 -5.41 13.37 -16.46
C ASN A 92 -5.18 11.97 -15.84
N PRO A 93 -5.15 10.89 -16.66
CA PRO A 93 -5.12 9.52 -16.17
C PRO A 93 -3.82 9.15 -15.44
N GLU A 94 -2.78 9.98 -15.52
CA GLU A 94 -1.51 9.76 -14.84
C GLU A 94 -1.34 10.63 -13.57
N ASN A 95 -2.32 11.49 -13.27
CA ASN A 95 -2.16 12.53 -12.26
C ASN A 95 -2.68 12.15 -10.87
N PHE A 96 -2.32 10.96 -10.42
CA PHE A 96 -2.70 10.47 -9.08
C PHE A 96 -2.00 11.28 -7.98
N LEU A 97 -2.70 11.51 -6.86
CA LEU A 97 -2.10 12.09 -5.66
C LEU A 97 -1.14 11.11 -4.98
N TRP A 98 -1.46 9.82 -5.07
CA TRP A 98 -0.66 8.71 -4.57
C TRP A 98 -1.07 7.41 -5.28
N GLN A 99 -0.14 6.47 -5.42
CA GLN A 99 -0.41 5.13 -5.93
C GLN A 99 0.48 4.08 -5.27
N SER A 100 -0.04 2.87 -5.06
CA SER A 100 0.72 1.78 -4.42
C SER A 100 1.82 1.24 -5.32
N PHE A 101 1.68 1.35 -6.65
CA PHE A 101 2.71 0.93 -7.61
C PHE A 101 4.02 1.71 -7.49
N ASP A 102 3.98 2.88 -6.83
CA ASP A 102 5.18 3.64 -6.51
C ASP A 102 5.93 3.16 -5.25
N TYR A 103 5.33 2.23 -4.50
CA TYR A 103 5.86 1.67 -3.26
C TYR A 103 5.78 0.13 -3.34
N PRO A 104 6.54 -0.50 -4.25
CA PRO A 104 6.61 -1.96 -4.38
C PRO A 104 6.98 -2.66 -3.06
N CYS A 105 6.52 -3.91 -2.91
CA CYS A 105 6.98 -4.82 -1.86
C CYS A 105 7.93 -5.86 -2.48
N ASP A 106 7.63 -7.15 -2.36
CA ASP A 106 8.40 -8.27 -2.90
C ASP A 106 7.90 -8.77 -4.26
N THR A 107 6.85 -8.14 -4.82
CA THR A 107 6.15 -8.60 -6.02
C THR A 107 6.07 -7.50 -7.08
N LEU A 108 6.32 -7.88 -8.34
CA LEU A 108 6.09 -7.05 -9.52
C LEU A 108 4.79 -7.43 -10.22
N LEU A 109 3.83 -6.51 -10.28
CA LEU A 109 2.59 -6.68 -11.03
C LEU A 109 2.66 -6.05 -12.44
N PRO A 110 1.83 -6.51 -13.39
CA PRO A 110 1.69 -5.85 -14.68
C PRO A 110 1.36 -4.36 -14.52
N GLY A 111 2.15 -3.49 -15.16
CA GLY A 111 2.02 -2.04 -15.10
C GLY A 111 2.87 -1.35 -14.02
N MET A 112 3.50 -2.09 -13.12
CA MET A 112 4.50 -1.54 -12.19
C MET A 112 5.81 -1.21 -12.92
N LYS A 113 6.61 -0.31 -12.34
CA LYS A 113 7.93 0.10 -12.84
C LYS A 113 9.03 -0.44 -11.92
N VAL A 114 10.18 -0.77 -12.49
CA VAL A 114 11.42 -1.11 -11.77
C VAL A 114 12.56 -0.30 -12.39
N GLY A 115 13.49 0.17 -11.55
CA GLY A 115 14.60 1.03 -11.96
C GLY A 115 14.39 2.47 -11.50
N LYS A 116 15.01 3.43 -12.20
CA LYS A 116 15.09 4.82 -11.75
C LYS A 116 14.40 5.77 -12.72
N ASN A 117 13.52 6.62 -12.18
CA ASN A 117 13.04 7.80 -12.88
C ASN A 117 14.09 8.92 -12.78
N LEU A 118 14.74 9.23 -13.89
CA LEU A 118 15.79 10.25 -13.93
C LEU A 118 15.25 11.68 -13.82
N VAL A 119 13.97 11.91 -14.06
CA VAL A 119 13.34 13.25 -13.99
C VAL A 119 13.07 13.65 -12.54
N ILE A 120 12.47 12.76 -11.75
CA ILE A 120 12.10 13.02 -10.35
C ILE A 120 13.04 12.38 -9.33
N GLY A 121 14.02 11.61 -9.78
CA GLY A 121 14.99 10.90 -8.93
C GLY A 121 14.47 9.67 -8.19
N ARG A 122 13.19 9.31 -8.35
CA ARG A 122 12.57 8.13 -7.70
C ARG A 122 13.19 6.84 -8.22
N GLU A 123 13.44 5.92 -7.32
CA GLU A 123 13.84 4.56 -7.62
C GLU A 123 12.73 3.58 -7.19
N TRP A 124 12.40 2.65 -8.07
CA TRP A 124 11.49 1.55 -7.80
C TRP A 124 12.30 0.26 -7.77
N HIS A 125 12.41 -0.34 -6.61
CA HIS A 125 13.04 -1.64 -6.38
C HIS A 125 12.13 -2.46 -5.48
N MET A 126 12.21 -3.78 -5.60
CA MET A 126 11.49 -4.69 -4.71
C MET A 126 12.37 -5.03 -3.52
N SER A 127 11.77 -5.52 -2.45
CA SER A 127 12.53 -6.06 -1.32
C SER A 127 11.79 -7.24 -0.72
N SER A 128 12.51 -8.31 -0.43
CA SER A 128 11.93 -9.55 0.08
C SER A 128 11.21 -9.31 1.40
N TRP A 129 10.30 -10.20 1.75
CA TRP A 129 9.85 -10.34 3.12
C TRP A 129 11.00 -10.85 3.99
N LYS A 130 10.97 -10.49 5.27
CA LYS A 130 11.95 -10.97 6.26
C LYS A 130 11.82 -12.47 6.50
N SER A 131 10.59 -12.99 6.48
CA SER A 131 10.31 -14.42 6.52
C SER A 131 8.94 -14.73 5.94
N LYS A 132 8.56 -16.01 5.89
CA LYS A 132 7.23 -16.44 5.44
C LYS A 132 6.07 -15.78 6.22
N ASP A 133 6.29 -15.49 7.49
CA ASP A 133 5.25 -14.98 8.41
C ASP A 133 5.50 -13.50 8.81
N ASP A 134 6.53 -12.86 8.23
CA ASP A 134 6.90 -11.47 8.53
C ASP A 134 7.17 -10.67 7.23
N PRO A 135 6.24 -9.80 6.82
CA PRO A 135 6.34 -9.01 5.59
C PRO A 135 7.25 -7.79 5.70
N ALA A 136 7.84 -7.52 6.86
CA ALA A 136 8.84 -6.45 7.01
C ALA A 136 9.98 -6.63 6.00
N HIS A 137 10.76 -5.57 5.79
CA HIS A 137 11.93 -5.63 4.90
C HIS A 137 12.88 -6.77 5.31
N GLY A 138 13.13 -7.66 4.36
CA GLY A 138 14.14 -8.73 4.47
C GLY A 138 15.49 -8.32 3.89
N ASP A 139 16.36 -9.31 3.76
CA ASP A 139 17.77 -9.09 3.42
C ASP A 139 18.05 -9.00 1.90
N TYR A 140 17.03 -9.18 1.05
CA TYR A 140 17.18 -9.20 -0.41
C TYR A 140 16.41 -8.07 -1.10
N THR A 141 16.98 -7.51 -2.17
CA THR A 141 16.45 -6.42 -3.01
C THR A 141 16.65 -6.76 -4.49
#